data_AF-A0A3D8V9U2-F1
#
_entry.id   AF-A0A3D8V9U2-F1
#
_cell.length_a   1.000
_cell.length_b   1.000
_cell.length_c   1.000
_cell.angle_alpha   90.00
_cell.angle_beta   90.00
_cell.angle_gamma   90.00
#
_symmetry.space_group_name_H-M   'P 1'
#
loop_
_entity.id
_entity.type
_entity.pdbx_description
1 polymer ?
#
loop_
_entity_poly.entity_id
_entity_poly.type
_entity_poly.pdbx_seq_one_letter_code
_entity_poly.pdbx_strand_id
1 'polypeptide(L)'
;MNRSIKRILEALTEEEVRTILLHQWTIFTYVEEEKISEKEWINQVKEMKKRTERVCEDRLHPFQGEAGEVVGHVHIVFSESTKGSLQLALRRKEETKEEVIALSPMFSIGPIQDLDKEEGIEKRKEWLFNHLVMDDEQWMHMVEDSLKVIEDLRSIPTGVPITIWVGDNAHEQTGLRFVLHLLKNKPNGIYTVQVTDALDFPLHTGELSPARLVSLLERFPSSPLSDESMETYRDEWRALSEENANLRVWKRGIQSLSENYFDATLIQTLKE
;
A
#
# COMPACT_ATOMS: atom_id res chain seq x y z
N MET A 1 -0.05 8.73 -34.96
CA MET A 1 -0.18 9.20 -33.57
C MET A 1 -0.28 7.97 -32.68
N ASN A 2 0.56 7.84 -31.66
CA ASN A 2 0.58 6.67 -30.77
C ASN A 2 -0.80 6.56 -30.07
N ARG A 3 -1.42 5.37 -30.04
CA ARG A 3 -2.78 5.17 -29.46
C ARG A 3 -2.85 5.54 -27.97
N SER A 4 -1.73 5.42 -27.26
CA SER A 4 -1.58 5.86 -25.85
C SER A 4 -1.70 7.38 -25.70
N ILE A 5 -1.08 8.15 -26.60
CA ILE A 5 -1.11 9.62 -26.56
C ILE A 5 -2.52 10.16 -26.83
N LYS A 6 -3.27 9.53 -27.75
CA LYS A 6 -4.65 9.95 -28.05
C LYS A 6 -5.57 9.79 -26.84
N ARG A 7 -5.45 8.69 -26.09
CA ARG A 7 -6.22 8.45 -24.86
C ARG A 7 -5.90 9.44 -23.74
N ILE A 8 -4.62 9.78 -23.58
CA ILE A 8 -4.17 10.79 -22.60
C ILE A 8 -4.75 12.16 -22.95
N LEU A 9 -4.79 12.51 -24.24
CA LEU A 9 -5.41 13.76 -24.69
C LEU A 9 -6.94 13.79 -24.50
N GLU A 10 -7.61 12.64 -24.61
CA GLU A 10 -9.06 12.50 -24.33
C GLU A 10 -9.38 12.57 -22.83
N ALA A 11 -8.42 12.27 -21.94
CA ALA A 11 -8.56 12.34 -20.48
C ALA A 11 -8.30 13.75 -19.90
N LEU A 12 -7.82 14.68 -20.72
CA LEU A 12 -7.58 16.07 -20.34
C LEU A 12 -8.81 16.93 -20.58
N THR A 13 -9.09 17.84 -19.65
CA THR A 13 -10.14 18.87 -19.83
C THR A 13 -9.68 19.96 -20.80
N GLU A 14 -10.63 20.70 -21.40
CA GLU A 14 -10.28 21.83 -22.27
C GLU A 14 -9.45 22.91 -21.57
N GLU A 15 -9.67 23.13 -20.26
CA GLU A 15 -8.92 24.08 -19.46
C GLU A 15 -7.47 23.63 -19.24
N GLU A 16 -7.24 22.32 -19.00
CA GLU A 16 -5.91 21.74 -18.90
C GLU A 16 -5.17 21.80 -20.24
N VAL A 17 -5.86 21.52 -21.34
CA VAL A 17 -5.29 21.68 -22.70
C VAL A 17 -4.89 23.13 -22.96
N ARG A 18 -5.76 24.10 -22.63
CA ARG A 18 -5.44 25.54 -22.77
C ARG A 18 -4.26 25.94 -21.90
N THR A 19 -4.19 25.44 -20.67
CA THR A 19 -3.09 25.72 -19.73
C THR A 19 -1.78 25.15 -20.22
N ILE A 20 -1.77 23.92 -20.72
CA ILE A 20 -0.58 23.28 -21.30
C ILE A 20 -0.09 24.07 -22.52
N LEU A 21 -0.99 24.46 -23.43
CA LEU A 21 -0.64 25.24 -24.61
C LEU A 21 -0.09 26.62 -24.24
N LEU A 22 -0.73 27.31 -23.29
CA LEU A 22 -0.27 28.60 -22.78
C LEU A 22 1.14 28.49 -22.19
N HIS A 23 1.39 27.44 -21.39
CA HIS A 23 2.69 27.19 -20.80
C HIS A 23 3.75 26.88 -21.86
N GLN A 24 3.43 26.04 -22.85
CA GLN A 24 4.33 25.76 -23.96
C GLN A 24 4.73 27.01 -24.72
N TRP A 25 3.76 27.85 -25.11
CA TRP A 25 4.03 29.10 -25.82
C TRP A 25 4.86 30.08 -24.99
N THR A 26 4.60 30.16 -23.68
CA THR A 26 5.40 31.00 -22.78
C THR A 26 6.87 30.55 -22.77
N ILE A 27 7.11 29.24 -22.68
CA ILE A 27 8.48 28.70 -22.71
C ILE A 27 9.12 28.94 -24.09
N PHE A 28 8.37 28.79 -25.19
CA PHE A 28 8.88 29.12 -26.52
C PHE A 28 9.31 30.57 -26.65
N THR A 29 8.52 31.52 -26.14
CA THR A 29 8.91 32.95 -26.11
C THR A 29 10.19 33.15 -25.32
N TYR A 30 10.39 32.42 -24.21
CA TYR A 30 11.65 32.50 -23.46
C TYR A 30 12.85 31.92 -24.21
N VAL A 31 12.66 30.93 -25.09
CA VAL A 31 13.72 30.46 -26.00
C VAL A 31 14.02 31.51 -27.07
N GLU A 32 12.99 32.11 -27.68
CA GLU A 32 13.14 33.16 -28.71
C GLU A 32 13.82 34.42 -28.16
N GLU A 33 13.53 34.77 -26.92
CA GLU A 33 14.17 35.87 -26.20
C GLU A 33 15.55 35.50 -25.60
N GLU A 34 16.08 34.31 -25.93
CA GLU A 34 17.35 33.75 -25.46
C GLU A 34 17.50 33.68 -23.93
N LYS A 35 16.37 33.67 -23.20
CA LYS A 35 16.34 33.59 -21.72
C LYS A 35 16.63 32.18 -21.20
N ILE A 36 16.34 31.16 -22.00
CA ILE A 36 16.63 29.75 -21.71
C ILE A 36 17.22 29.05 -22.93
N SER A 37 18.03 28.02 -22.71
CA SER A 37 18.60 27.23 -23.80
C SER A 37 17.61 26.22 -24.37
N GLU A 38 17.81 25.80 -25.62
CA GLU A 38 17.03 24.72 -26.25
C GLU A 38 17.09 23.41 -25.45
N LYS A 39 18.23 23.11 -24.80
CA LYS A 39 18.39 21.92 -23.96
C LYS A 39 17.53 22.00 -22.70
N GLU A 40 17.46 23.19 -22.10
CA GLU A 40 16.63 23.46 -20.92
C GLU A 40 15.15 23.36 -21.27
N TRP A 41 14.74 23.91 -22.43
CA TRP A 41 13.39 23.75 -22.97
C TRP A 41 13.00 22.27 -23.14
N ILE A 42 13.85 21.45 -23.76
CA ILE A 42 13.59 20.01 -23.94
C ILE A 42 13.38 19.30 -22.60
N ASN A 43 14.15 19.64 -21.57
CA ASN A 43 14.00 19.05 -20.25
C ASN A 43 12.68 19.46 -19.58
N GLN A 44 12.30 20.74 -19.66
CA GLN A 44 11.05 21.23 -19.10
C GLN A 44 9.83 20.63 -19.82
N VAL A 45 9.88 20.47 -21.14
CA VAL A 45 8.82 19.80 -21.92
C VAL A 45 8.71 18.32 -21.54
N LYS A 46 9.83 17.62 -21.31
CA LYS A 46 9.82 16.22 -20.86
C LYS A 46 9.22 16.06 -19.47
N GLU A 47 9.57 16.93 -18.53
CA GLU A 47 9.01 16.89 -17.17
C GLU A 47 7.52 17.23 -17.15
N MET A 48 7.09 18.23 -17.91
CA MET A 48 5.68 18.55 -18.07
C MET A 48 4.90 17.37 -18.67
N LYS A 49 5.48 16.68 -19.67
CA LYS A 49 4.90 15.49 -20.27
C LYS A 49 4.70 14.37 -19.23
N LYS A 50 5.74 14.02 -18.45
CA LYS A 50 5.65 12.99 -17.41
C LYS A 50 4.59 13.30 -16.35
N ARG A 51 4.50 14.56 -15.92
CA ARG A 51 3.47 15.00 -14.95
C ARG A 51 2.07 14.85 -15.51
N THR A 52 1.89 15.19 -16.79
CA THR A 52 0.60 15.03 -17.49
C THR A 52 0.24 13.55 -17.66
N GLU A 53 1.22 12.70 -17.99
CA GLU A 53 1.03 11.25 -18.11
C GLU A 53 0.60 10.64 -16.77
N ARG A 54 1.27 10.98 -15.66
CA ARG A 54 0.91 10.51 -14.30
C ARG A 54 -0.52 10.92 -13.90
N VAL A 55 -0.89 12.18 -14.09
CA VAL A 55 -2.25 12.69 -13.79
C VAL A 55 -3.32 12.01 -14.65
N CYS A 56 -3.00 11.68 -15.90
CA CYS A 56 -3.92 10.95 -16.77
C CYS A 56 -3.99 9.47 -16.42
N GLU A 57 -2.89 8.83 -16.02
CA GLU A 57 -2.84 7.43 -15.59
C GLU A 57 -3.61 7.20 -14.29
N ASP A 58 -3.51 8.11 -13.32
CA ASP A 58 -4.29 8.08 -12.07
C ASP A 58 -5.80 8.25 -12.34
N ARG A 59 -6.16 9.06 -13.35
CA ARG A 59 -7.55 9.23 -13.82
C ARG A 59 -8.06 8.07 -14.69
N LEU A 60 -7.19 7.15 -15.11
CA LEU A 60 -7.51 5.98 -15.95
C LEU A 60 -7.72 4.67 -15.16
N HIS A 61 -7.62 4.71 -13.81
CA HIS A 61 -8.19 3.77 -12.81
C HIS A 61 -7.48 2.43 -12.46
N PRO A 62 -7.21 2.14 -11.16
CA PRO A 62 -6.91 0.79 -10.65
C PRO A 62 -8.15 -0.09 -10.40
N PHE A 63 -9.30 0.52 -10.06
CA PHE A 63 -10.55 -0.19 -9.70
C PHE A 63 -11.62 -0.19 -10.79
N GLN A 64 -11.36 0.42 -11.96
CA GLN A 64 -12.21 0.22 -13.14
C GLN A 64 -11.54 -0.83 -14.02
N GLY A 65 -12.15 -2.01 -14.11
CA GLY A 65 -11.80 -2.97 -15.16
C GLY A 65 -12.08 -2.39 -16.55
N GLU A 66 -11.71 -3.15 -17.58
CA GLU A 66 -12.32 -3.00 -18.90
C GLU A 66 -13.83 -2.77 -18.73
N ALA A 67 -14.36 -1.77 -19.43
CA ALA A 67 -15.72 -1.26 -19.27
C ALA A 67 -16.74 -2.38 -18.96
N GLY A 68 -17.13 -2.53 -17.68
CA GLY A 68 -18.18 -3.46 -17.26
C GLY A 68 -17.92 -4.30 -16.00
N GLU A 69 -16.66 -4.55 -15.60
CA GLU A 69 -16.40 -5.36 -14.40
C GLU A 69 -16.23 -4.50 -13.14
N VAL A 70 -17.26 -4.50 -12.29
CA VAL A 70 -17.24 -3.88 -10.96
C VAL A 70 -16.46 -4.80 -10.02
N VAL A 71 -15.48 -4.24 -9.29
CA VAL A 71 -14.78 -4.98 -8.22
C VAL A 71 -15.80 -5.41 -7.17
N GLY A 72 -15.97 -6.72 -7.03
CA GLY A 72 -16.96 -7.31 -6.14
C GLY A 72 -16.50 -7.38 -4.69
N HIS A 73 -15.19 -7.52 -4.47
CA HIS A 73 -14.60 -7.70 -3.14
C HIS A 73 -13.10 -7.37 -3.20
N VAL A 74 -12.57 -6.81 -2.10
CA VAL A 74 -11.16 -6.40 -1.98
C VAL A 74 -10.49 -7.19 -0.87
N HIS A 75 -9.32 -7.75 -1.14
CA HIS A 75 -8.46 -8.40 -0.17
C HIS A 75 -7.23 -7.54 0.14
N ILE A 76 -6.88 -7.44 1.41
CA ILE A 76 -5.71 -6.72 1.89
C ILE A 76 -4.77 -7.72 2.57
N VAL A 77 -3.50 -7.70 2.16
CA VAL A 77 -2.44 -8.59 2.65
C VAL A 77 -1.18 -7.78 2.96
N PHE A 78 -0.23 -8.37 3.69
CA PHE A 78 0.97 -7.64 4.14
C PHE A 78 2.28 -8.10 3.47
N SER A 79 2.20 -8.81 2.35
CA SER A 79 3.38 -9.12 1.52
C SER A 79 3.00 -9.39 0.07
N GLU A 80 3.90 -9.04 -0.84
CA GLU A 80 3.75 -9.32 -2.28
C GLU A 80 3.62 -10.82 -2.56
N SER A 81 4.32 -11.67 -1.79
CA SER A 81 4.21 -13.13 -1.91
C SER A 81 2.81 -13.65 -1.56
N THR A 82 2.18 -13.09 -0.51
CA THR A 82 0.79 -13.42 -0.17
C THR A 82 -0.15 -12.94 -1.27
N LYS A 83 0.06 -11.73 -1.82
CA LYS A 83 -0.75 -11.20 -2.92
C LYS A 83 -0.73 -12.13 -4.12
N GLY A 84 0.46 -12.54 -4.57
CA GLY A 84 0.58 -13.48 -5.69
C GLY A 84 -0.12 -14.82 -5.42
N SER A 85 0.09 -15.39 -4.23
CA SER A 85 -0.52 -16.68 -3.85
C SER A 85 -2.04 -16.60 -3.73
N LEU A 86 -2.55 -15.50 -3.17
CA LEU A 86 -3.98 -15.27 -3.01
C LEU A 86 -4.66 -14.99 -4.36
N GLN A 87 -4.03 -14.22 -5.25
CA GLN A 87 -4.53 -14.03 -6.61
C GLN A 87 -4.68 -15.37 -7.35
N LEU A 88 -3.71 -16.29 -7.20
CA LEU A 88 -3.83 -17.64 -7.76
C LEU A 88 -4.97 -18.46 -7.12
N ALA A 89 -5.20 -18.31 -5.81
CA ALA A 89 -6.31 -18.95 -5.12
C ALA A 89 -7.67 -18.42 -5.58
N LEU A 90 -7.79 -17.11 -5.80
CA LEU A 90 -9.02 -16.41 -6.17
C LEU A 90 -9.41 -16.62 -7.63
N ARG A 91 -8.45 -16.84 -8.55
CA ARG A 91 -8.71 -17.16 -9.97
C ARG A 91 -9.64 -18.35 -10.20
N ARG A 92 -9.85 -19.20 -9.20
CA ARG A 92 -10.80 -20.33 -9.27
C ARG A 92 -12.27 -19.89 -9.16
N LYS A 93 -12.56 -18.66 -8.75
CA LYS A 93 -13.90 -18.09 -8.68
C LYS A 93 -14.11 -17.15 -9.88
N GLU A 94 -14.77 -17.63 -10.92
CA GLU A 94 -14.96 -16.89 -12.17
C GLU A 94 -16.08 -15.83 -12.13
N GLU A 95 -16.86 -15.78 -11.03
CA GLU A 95 -18.13 -15.03 -10.99
C GLU A 95 -18.01 -13.58 -10.49
N THR A 96 -16.93 -13.21 -9.79
CA THR A 96 -16.73 -11.87 -9.22
C THR A 96 -15.28 -11.42 -9.36
N LYS A 97 -15.07 -10.19 -9.82
CA LYS A 97 -13.73 -9.58 -9.86
C LYS A 97 -13.25 -9.28 -8.43
N GLU A 98 -12.23 -10.00 -8.01
CA GLU A 98 -11.56 -9.86 -6.72
C GLU A 98 -10.26 -9.04 -6.88
N GLU A 99 -10.09 -7.99 -6.07
CA GLU A 99 -8.87 -7.18 -6.08
C GLU A 99 -7.98 -7.51 -4.87
N VAL A 100 -6.65 -7.48 -5.03
CA VAL A 100 -5.72 -7.81 -3.93
C VAL A 100 -4.67 -6.71 -3.78
N ILE A 101 -4.75 -5.98 -2.67
CA ILE A 101 -3.83 -4.90 -2.30
C ILE A 101 -2.81 -5.45 -1.29
N ALA A 102 -1.51 -5.21 -1.54
CA ALA A 102 -0.43 -5.58 -0.62
C ALA A 102 0.17 -4.34 0.04
N LEU A 103 0.39 -4.41 1.36
CA LEU A 103 1.15 -3.44 2.13
C LEU A 103 2.43 -4.10 2.66
N SER A 104 3.60 -3.76 2.13
CA SER A 104 4.86 -4.40 2.54
C SER A 104 5.90 -3.50 3.22
N PRO A 105 5.57 -2.58 4.16
CA PRO A 105 6.57 -1.69 4.75
C PRO A 105 7.37 -2.29 5.91
N MET A 106 7.24 -3.59 6.24
CA MET A 106 7.85 -4.22 7.43
C MET A 106 7.43 -3.58 8.78
N PHE A 107 6.12 -3.49 9.04
CA PHE A 107 5.55 -2.90 10.27
C PHE A 107 6.05 -3.44 11.62
N SER A 108 6.82 -4.53 11.69
CA SER A 108 7.42 -5.01 12.94
C SER A 108 8.63 -4.17 13.40
N ILE A 109 9.22 -3.38 12.51
CA ILE A 109 10.42 -2.59 12.79
C ILE A 109 10.28 -1.14 12.32
N GLY A 110 11.17 -0.26 12.79
CA GLY A 110 11.29 1.15 12.39
C GLY A 110 10.10 2.02 12.80
N PRO A 111 10.21 3.35 12.69
CA PRO A 111 9.17 4.29 13.13
C PRO A 111 7.90 4.15 12.30
N ILE A 112 6.74 4.31 12.94
CA ILE A 112 5.42 4.25 12.30
C ILE A 112 4.55 5.50 12.56
N GLN A 113 5.11 6.49 13.25
CA GLN A 113 4.44 7.75 13.48
C GLN A 113 4.09 8.43 12.15
N ASP A 114 2.85 8.89 12.03
CA ASP A 114 2.34 9.63 10.86
C ASP A 114 2.48 8.89 9.52
N LEU A 115 2.43 7.55 9.49
CA LEU A 115 2.53 6.77 8.24
C LEU A 115 1.38 6.98 7.26
N ASP A 116 0.31 7.66 7.67
CA ASP A 116 -0.76 8.10 6.79
C ASP A 116 -0.43 9.38 5.99
N LYS A 117 0.79 9.92 6.19
CA LYS A 117 1.33 11.15 5.58
C LYS A 117 2.72 10.92 4.99
N GLU A 118 3.06 11.72 3.98
CA GLU A 118 4.36 11.65 3.29
C GLU A 118 5.54 11.88 4.25
N GLU A 119 5.42 12.81 5.20
CA GLU A 119 6.50 13.12 6.14
C GLU A 119 6.83 11.94 7.07
N GLY A 120 5.83 11.16 7.49
CA GLY A 120 6.05 9.96 8.29
C GLY A 120 6.71 8.85 7.47
N ILE A 121 6.31 8.71 6.20
CA ILE A 121 6.90 7.74 5.26
C ILE A 121 8.37 8.09 4.98
N GLU A 122 8.71 9.36 4.78
CA GLU A 122 10.10 9.81 4.58
C GLU A 122 10.98 9.58 5.81
N LYS A 123 10.47 9.85 7.02
CA LYS A 123 11.21 9.53 8.26
C LYS A 123 11.47 8.03 8.38
N ARG A 124 10.47 7.21 8.04
CA ARG A 124 10.62 5.76 8.02
C ARG A 124 11.63 5.31 6.97
N LYS A 125 11.59 5.93 5.79
CA LYS A 125 12.55 5.70 4.71
C LYS A 125 13.97 5.92 5.21
N GLU A 126 14.25 7.10 5.75
CA GLU A 126 15.56 7.42 6.31
C GLU A 126 16.01 6.42 7.39
N TRP A 127 15.10 6.02 8.28
CA TRP A 127 15.44 5.02 9.29
C TRP A 127 15.81 3.67 8.66
N LEU A 128 15.01 3.16 7.72
CA LEU A 128 15.27 1.87 7.06
C LEU A 128 16.61 1.89 6.31
N PHE A 129 16.94 2.99 5.62
CA PHE A 129 18.22 3.16 4.93
C PHE A 129 19.43 2.98 5.85
N ASN A 130 19.33 3.52 7.06
CA ASN A 130 20.43 3.51 8.01
C ASN A 130 20.56 2.18 8.77
N HIS A 131 19.53 1.33 8.77
CA HIS A 131 19.46 0.12 9.59
C HIS A 131 19.39 -1.18 8.79
N LEU A 132 19.01 -1.14 7.51
CA LEU A 132 18.84 -2.32 6.66
C LEU A 132 19.60 -2.17 5.35
N VAL A 133 20.00 -3.31 4.79
CA VAL A 133 20.49 -3.39 3.41
C VAL A 133 19.28 -3.60 2.50
N MET A 134 18.96 -2.59 1.69
CA MET A 134 17.91 -2.63 0.68
C MET A 134 18.51 -2.44 -0.71
N ASP A 135 17.84 -2.92 -1.76
CA ASP A 135 18.26 -2.60 -3.12
C ASP A 135 17.89 -1.15 -3.50
N ASP A 136 18.66 -0.60 -4.44
CA ASP A 136 18.53 0.80 -4.86
C ASP A 136 17.15 1.12 -5.48
N GLU A 137 16.52 0.15 -6.13
CA GLU A 137 15.22 0.35 -6.80
C GLU A 137 14.08 0.42 -5.79
N GLN A 138 14.02 -0.53 -4.84
CA GLN A 138 13.09 -0.49 -3.71
C GLN A 138 13.24 0.80 -2.90
N TRP A 139 14.47 1.26 -2.72
CA TRP A 139 14.78 2.51 -2.04
C TRP A 139 14.22 3.75 -2.77
N MET A 140 14.45 3.84 -4.09
CA MET A 140 14.04 4.99 -4.89
C MET A 140 12.52 5.18 -4.89
N HIS A 141 11.77 4.09 -5.02
CA HIS A 141 10.32 4.14 -5.20
C HIS A 141 9.50 4.01 -3.90
N MET A 142 10.14 3.71 -2.76
CA MET A 142 9.46 3.40 -1.49
C MET A 142 8.38 4.42 -1.07
N VAL A 143 8.63 5.72 -1.25
CA VAL A 143 7.68 6.79 -0.87
C VAL A 143 6.49 6.82 -1.83
N GLU A 144 6.77 6.84 -3.13
CA GLU A 144 5.73 6.85 -4.18
C GLU A 144 4.85 5.60 -4.06
N ASP A 145 5.45 4.42 -3.87
CA ASP A 145 4.74 3.16 -3.70
C ASP A 145 3.88 3.14 -2.43
N SER A 146 4.41 3.64 -1.31
CA SER A 146 3.65 3.71 -0.05
C SER A 146 2.46 4.66 -0.16
N LEU A 147 2.65 5.84 -0.77
CA LEU A 147 1.57 6.80 -1.01
C LEU A 147 0.51 6.24 -1.95
N LYS A 148 0.93 5.54 -3.01
CA LYS A 148 0.04 4.88 -3.95
C LYS A 148 -0.83 3.83 -3.26
N VAL A 149 -0.24 2.96 -2.44
CA VAL A 149 -1.01 1.95 -1.70
C VAL A 149 -1.98 2.58 -0.71
N ILE A 150 -1.61 3.67 -0.04
CA ILE A 150 -2.53 4.43 0.82
C ILE A 150 -3.69 4.99 0.01
N GLU A 151 -3.43 5.52 -1.18
CA GLU A 151 -4.47 6.04 -2.07
C GLU A 151 -5.36 4.91 -2.63
N ASP A 152 -4.80 3.75 -2.96
CA ASP A 152 -5.55 2.57 -3.38
C ASP A 152 -6.54 2.13 -2.27
N LEU A 153 -6.10 2.12 -1.01
CA LEU A 153 -6.98 1.83 0.14
C LEU A 153 -8.07 2.90 0.31
N ARG A 154 -7.70 4.18 0.19
CA ARG A 154 -8.64 5.31 0.31
C ARG A 154 -9.62 5.39 -0.85
N SER A 155 -9.30 4.83 -2.01
CA SER A 155 -10.15 4.84 -3.20
C SER A 155 -11.03 3.59 -3.36
N ILE A 156 -10.92 2.59 -2.49
CA ILE A 156 -11.84 1.43 -2.44
C ILE A 156 -13.31 1.90 -2.51
N PRO A 157 -14.15 1.42 -3.44
CA PRO A 157 -15.52 1.90 -3.55
C PRO A 157 -16.36 1.59 -2.31
N THR A 158 -17.27 2.50 -1.97
CA THR A 158 -18.20 2.31 -0.85
C THR A 158 -19.08 1.09 -1.06
N GLY A 159 -19.28 0.29 -0.01
CA GLY A 159 -20.13 -0.90 -0.03
C GLY A 159 -19.45 -2.17 -0.58
N VAL A 160 -18.25 -2.07 -1.14
CA VAL A 160 -17.45 -3.24 -1.53
C VAL A 160 -16.89 -3.91 -0.26
N PRO A 161 -17.15 -5.20 -0.01
CA PRO A 161 -16.57 -5.91 1.12
C PRO A 161 -15.04 -5.91 1.09
N ILE A 162 -14.43 -5.79 2.27
CA ILE A 162 -12.98 -5.77 2.43
C ILE A 162 -12.59 -6.92 3.34
N THR A 163 -11.63 -7.76 2.95
CA THR A 163 -11.06 -8.79 3.83
C THR A 163 -9.58 -8.59 4.04
N ILE A 164 -9.18 -8.48 5.31
CA ILE A 164 -7.79 -8.32 5.73
C ILE A 164 -7.27 -9.66 6.22
N TRP A 165 -6.16 -10.12 5.66
CA TRP A 165 -5.52 -11.39 6.04
C TRP A 165 -4.38 -11.16 7.01
N VAL A 166 -4.41 -11.83 8.16
CA VAL A 166 -3.43 -11.66 9.23
C VAL A 166 -3.10 -12.97 9.93
N GLY A 167 -1.86 -13.13 10.37
CA GLY A 167 -1.40 -14.16 11.29
C GLY A 167 -0.94 -13.56 12.62
N ASP A 168 -0.53 -14.41 13.55
CA ASP A 168 -0.06 -14.03 14.88
C ASP A 168 1.40 -13.56 14.87
N ASN A 169 1.68 -12.49 14.12
CA ASN A 169 2.99 -11.87 14.05
C ASN A 169 2.88 -10.34 14.11
N ALA A 170 3.93 -9.69 14.61
CA ALA A 170 3.90 -8.25 14.85
C ALA A 170 3.72 -7.43 13.57
N HIS A 171 4.21 -7.92 12.44
CA HIS A 171 4.15 -7.21 11.17
C HIS A 171 2.71 -7.10 10.66
N GLU A 172 2.03 -8.23 10.50
CA GLU A 172 0.65 -8.28 10.00
C GLU A 172 -0.33 -7.70 11.01
N GLN A 173 -0.13 -7.96 12.30
CA GLN A 173 -0.97 -7.43 13.35
C GLN A 173 -0.86 -5.90 13.46
N THR A 174 0.35 -5.33 13.36
CA THR A 174 0.50 -3.86 13.31
C THR A 174 -0.10 -3.28 12.03
N GLY A 175 0.11 -3.95 10.89
CA GLY A 175 -0.46 -3.55 9.61
C GLY A 175 -1.99 -3.52 9.60
N LEU A 176 -2.66 -4.47 10.27
CA LEU A 176 -4.12 -4.47 10.43
C LEU A 176 -4.61 -3.19 11.10
N ARG A 177 -3.98 -2.78 12.20
CA ARG A 177 -4.32 -1.54 12.91
C ARG A 177 -4.16 -0.32 12.01
N PHE A 178 -3.07 -0.27 11.23
CA PHE A 178 -2.83 0.80 10.27
C PHE A 178 -3.91 0.85 9.18
N VAL A 179 -4.25 -0.28 8.57
CA VAL A 179 -5.29 -0.35 7.54
C VAL A 179 -6.63 0.10 8.10
N LEU A 180 -7.01 -0.36 9.30
CA LEU A 180 -8.26 0.06 9.95
C LEU A 180 -8.27 1.55 10.30
N HIS A 181 -7.12 2.15 10.61
CA HIS A 181 -6.98 3.59 10.76
C HIS A 181 -7.24 4.34 9.43
N LEU A 182 -6.71 3.84 8.31
CA LEU A 182 -6.92 4.45 6.99
C LEU A 182 -8.38 4.35 6.52
N LEU A 183 -9.05 3.23 6.81
CA LEU A 183 -10.42 2.96 6.40
C LEU A 183 -11.47 3.61 7.33
N LYS A 184 -11.07 4.53 8.21
CA LYS A 184 -11.88 4.94 9.36
C LYS A 184 -13.27 5.49 9.07
N ASN A 185 -13.43 6.12 7.92
CA ASN A 185 -14.66 6.79 7.49
C ASN A 185 -15.38 6.06 6.36
N LYS A 186 -15.03 4.79 6.10
CA LYS A 186 -15.59 4.01 4.99
C LYS A 186 -16.67 3.05 5.50
N PRO A 187 -17.93 3.13 5.04
CA PRO A 187 -19.00 2.25 5.49
C PRO A 187 -18.96 0.92 4.71
N ASN A 188 -17.81 0.27 4.70
CA ASN A 188 -17.58 -1.01 4.04
C ASN A 188 -17.65 -2.14 5.09
N GLY A 189 -18.19 -3.30 4.72
CA GLY A 189 -18.08 -4.48 5.58
C GLY A 189 -16.64 -4.96 5.61
N ILE A 190 -15.97 -4.85 6.76
CA ILE A 190 -14.58 -5.27 6.93
C ILE A 190 -14.55 -6.60 7.67
N TYR A 191 -13.85 -7.58 7.09
CA TYR A 191 -13.68 -8.93 7.62
C TYR A 191 -12.19 -9.17 7.87
N THR A 192 -11.88 -10.01 8.85
CA THR A 192 -10.51 -10.44 9.14
C THR A 192 -10.41 -11.94 9.03
N VAL A 193 -9.38 -12.44 8.34
CA VAL A 193 -9.04 -13.86 8.34
C VAL A 193 -7.76 -14.05 9.13
N GLN A 194 -7.90 -14.71 10.28
CA GLN A 194 -6.78 -15.13 11.10
C GLN A 194 -6.23 -16.45 10.56
N VAL A 195 -5.05 -16.42 9.95
CA VAL A 195 -4.47 -17.62 9.30
C VAL A 195 -3.93 -18.64 10.30
N THR A 196 -3.55 -18.21 11.49
CA THR A 196 -3.04 -19.07 12.57
C THR A 196 -4.15 -19.84 13.29
N ASP A 197 -5.38 -19.35 13.29
CA ASP A 197 -6.53 -20.06 13.91
C ASP A 197 -6.84 -21.39 13.20
N ALA A 198 -6.44 -21.51 11.94
CA ALA A 198 -6.72 -22.66 11.11
C ALA A 198 -5.55 -23.64 10.99
N LEU A 199 -4.36 -23.31 11.53
CA LEU A 199 -3.13 -24.06 11.29
C LEU A 199 -2.15 -23.96 12.48
N ASP A 200 -1.57 -25.10 12.90
CA ASP A 200 -0.48 -25.13 13.91
C ASP A 200 0.80 -24.40 13.44
N PHE A 201 0.93 -24.18 12.13
CA PHE A 201 1.98 -23.44 11.40
C PHE A 201 1.37 -22.99 10.05
N PRO A 202 1.43 -21.71 9.65
CA PRO A 202 2.56 -20.78 9.80
C PRO A 202 2.30 -19.48 10.59
N LEU A 203 3.37 -18.77 10.96
CA LEU A 203 3.31 -17.45 11.61
C LEU A 203 2.92 -16.32 10.67
N HIS A 204 3.32 -16.41 9.39
CA HIS A 204 3.04 -15.39 8.36
C HIS A 204 2.11 -15.90 7.27
N THR A 205 1.25 -15.03 6.74
CA THR A 205 0.34 -15.38 5.63
C THR A 205 1.09 -15.80 4.37
N GLY A 206 2.30 -15.26 4.17
CA GLY A 206 3.14 -15.51 3.00
C GLY A 206 3.73 -16.93 2.94
N GLU A 207 3.66 -17.69 4.04
CA GLU A 207 4.09 -19.09 4.09
C GLU A 207 3.00 -20.06 3.59
N LEU A 208 1.79 -19.55 3.31
CA LEU A 208 0.68 -20.36 2.83
C LEU A 208 0.75 -20.61 1.32
N SER A 209 0.53 -21.86 0.94
CA SER A 209 0.30 -22.20 -0.47
C SER A 209 -1.09 -21.73 -0.93
N PRO A 210 -1.29 -21.48 -2.24
CA PRO A 210 -2.60 -21.14 -2.79
C PRO A 210 -3.71 -22.15 -2.40
N ALA A 211 -3.39 -23.45 -2.35
CA ALA A 211 -4.35 -24.47 -1.94
C ALA A 211 -4.82 -24.32 -0.48
N ARG A 212 -3.90 -23.93 0.43
CA ARG A 212 -4.27 -23.64 1.82
C ARG A 212 -5.10 -22.37 1.92
N LEU A 213 -4.75 -21.31 1.17
CA LEU A 213 -5.56 -20.10 1.11
C LEU A 213 -7.00 -20.39 0.66
N VAL A 214 -7.19 -21.23 -0.37
CA VAL A 214 -8.53 -21.66 -0.80
C VAL A 214 -9.33 -22.29 0.35
N SER A 215 -8.72 -23.17 1.14
CA SER A 215 -9.42 -23.80 2.28
C SER A 215 -9.82 -22.82 3.39
N LEU A 216 -9.13 -21.68 3.51
CA LEU A 216 -9.48 -20.61 4.43
C LEU A 216 -10.62 -19.73 3.87
N LEU A 217 -10.67 -19.53 2.54
CA LEU A 217 -11.80 -18.84 1.90
C LEU A 217 -13.13 -19.56 2.19
N GLU A 218 -13.14 -20.88 2.30
CA GLU A 218 -14.36 -21.65 2.61
C GLU A 218 -14.82 -21.46 4.06
N ARG A 219 -13.93 -20.93 4.92
CA ARG A 219 -14.18 -20.70 6.35
C ARG A 219 -14.36 -19.21 6.68
N PHE A 220 -14.61 -18.38 5.67
CA PHE A 220 -14.77 -16.95 5.88
C PHE A 220 -15.77 -16.65 7.00
N PRO A 221 -15.44 -15.72 7.92
CA PRO A 221 -16.39 -15.31 8.94
C PRO A 221 -17.64 -14.74 8.25
N SER A 222 -18.80 -15.18 8.73
CA SER A 222 -20.10 -14.81 8.17
C SER A 222 -20.52 -13.37 8.52
N SER A 223 -19.79 -12.68 9.39
CA SER A 223 -20.10 -11.33 9.85
C SER A 223 -18.86 -10.43 9.83
N PRO A 224 -19.01 -9.14 9.49
CA PRO A 224 -17.94 -8.16 9.56
C PRO A 224 -17.51 -7.90 11.02
N LEU A 225 -16.36 -7.25 11.18
CA LEU A 225 -15.91 -6.72 12.46
C LEU A 225 -16.97 -5.80 13.07
N SER A 226 -17.13 -5.89 14.39
CA SER A 226 -17.99 -4.98 15.13
C SER A 226 -17.37 -3.57 15.20
N ASP A 227 -18.22 -2.55 15.37
CA ASP A 227 -17.76 -1.18 15.59
C ASP A 227 -16.84 -1.06 16.81
N GLU A 228 -17.11 -1.83 17.88
CA GLU A 228 -16.29 -1.88 19.10
C GLU A 228 -14.88 -2.43 18.80
N SER A 229 -14.79 -3.53 18.03
CA SER A 229 -13.50 -4.10 17.62
C SER A 229 -12.74 -3.13 16.71
N MET A 230 -13.43 -2.48 15.77
CA MET A 230 -12.82 -1.49 14.88
C MET A 230 -12.27 -0.30 15.66
N GLU A 231 -13.00 0.21 16.65
CA GLU A 231 -12.52 1.32 17.48
C GLU A 231 -11.33 0.91 18.34
N THR A 232 -11.37 -0.29 18.95
CA THR A 232 -10.25 -0.85 19.71
C THR A 232 -8.97 -0.89 18.88
N TYR A 233 -9.03 -1.42 17.64
CA TYR A 233 -7.86 -1.46 16.77
C TYR A 233 -7.34 -0.07 16.37
N ARG A 234 -8.22 0.93 16.25
CA ARG A 234 -7.81 2.30 15.93
C ARG A 234 -7.15 3.00 17.11
N ASP A 235 -7.63 2.73 18.32
CA ASP A 235 -7.00 3.21 19.54
C ASP A 235 -5.63 2.55 19.74
N GLU A 236 -5.51 1.25 19.48
CA GLU A 236 -4.23 0.54 19.46
C GLU A 236 -3.27 1.13 18.41
N TRP A 237 -3.75 1.45 17.20
CA TRP A 237 -2.92 2.15 16.20
C TRP A 237 -2.39 3.48 16.74
N ARG A 238 -3.27 4.29 17.35
CA ARG A 238 -2.91 5.60 17.88
C ARG A 238 -1.82 5.47 18.95
N ALA A 239 -1.99 4.55 19.89
CA ALA A 239 -0.99 4.26 20.92
C ALA A 239 0.35 3.82 20.31
N LEU A 240 0.35 2.86 19.37
CA LEU A 240 1.57 2.38 18.72
C LEU A 240 2.28 3.49 17.92
N SER A 241 1.51 4.34 17.25
CA SER A 241 2.02 5.49 16.49
C SER A 241 2.58 6.58 17.41
N GLU A 242 2.02 6.77 18.59
CA GLU A 242 2.51 7.73 19.59
C GLU A 242 3.76 7.22 20.32
N GLU A 243 3.79 5.94 20.69
CA GLU A 243 4.96 5.27 21.27
C GLU A 243 6.14 5.28 20.30
N ASN A 244 5.87 5.09 19.00
CA ASN A 244 6.83 5.15 17.90
C ASN A 244 8.10 4.31 18.14
N ALA A 245 8.00 3.19 18.85
CA ALA A 245 9.13 2.30 19.11
C ALA A 245 9.61 1.63 17.81
N ASN A 246 10.92 1.43 17.69
CA ASN A 246 11.53 0.85 16.49
C ASN A 246 11.46 -0.68 16.40
N LEU A 247 11.05 -1.37 17.46
CA LEU A 247 10.84 -2.82 17.47
C LEU A 247 9.47 -3.16 18.07
N ARG A 248 8.72 -4.00 17.37
CA ARG A 248 7.43 -4.54 17.81
C ARG A 248 7.46 -6.05 17.75
N VAL A 249 7.01 -6.70 18.82
CA VAL A 249 6.96 -8.17 18.92
C VAL A 249 5.56 -8.62 19.28
N TRP A 250 5.11 -9.72 18.71
CA TRP A 250 3.83 -10.33 19.03
C TRP A 250 3.97 -11.32 20.17
N LYS A 251 3.42 -10.97 21.34
CA LYS A 251 3.37 -11.81 22.54
C LYS A 251 2.04 -11.59 23.25
N ARG A 252 1.01 -12.32 22.81
CA ARG A 252 -0.39 -12.13 23.28
C ARG A 252 -0.85 -10.67 23.08
N GLY A 253 -0.53 -10.11 21.92
CA GLY A 253 -0.67 -8.68 21.62
C GLY A 253 0.65 -8.07 21.12
N ILE A 254 0.56 -6.87 20.56
CA ILE A 254 1.72 -6.11 20.08
C ILE A 254 2.42 -5.47 21.28
N GLN A 255 3.72 -5.71 21.42
CA GLN A 255 4.56 -5.08 22.43
C GLN A 255 5.65 -4.25 21.77
N SER A 256 5.70 -2.96 22.10
CA SER A 256 6.79 -2.04 21.75
C SER A 256 7.99 -2.30 22.64
N LEU A 257 9.14 -2.61 22.04
CA LEU A 257 10.37 -3.00 22.74
C LEU A 257 11.56 -2.19 22.22
N SER A 258 12.66 -2.23 22.99
CA SER A 258 13.94 -1.68 22.57
C SER A 258 14.57 -2.54 21.46
N GLU A 259 15.32 -1.92 20.55
CA GLU A 259 15.98 -2.62 19.43
C GLU A 259 16.93 -3.74 19.90
N ASN A 260 17.55 -3.58 21.07
CA ASN A 260 18.47 -4.55 21.66
C ASN A 260 17.79 -5.73 22.39
N TYR A 261 16.46 -5.87 22.27
CA TYR A 261 15.69 -6.86 23.03
C TYR A 261 16.18 -8.31 22.83
N PHE A 262 16.61 -8.66 21.61
CA PHE A 262 17.07 -10.01 21.29
C PHE A 262 18.59 -10.21 21.44
N ASP A 263 19.36 -9.14 21.68
CA ASP A 263 20.83 -9.17 21.66
C ASP A 263 21.41 -10.19 22.64
N ALA A 264 20.93 -10.16 23.90
CA ALA A 264 21.42 -11.06 24.93
C ALA A 264 21.19 -12.54 24.58
N THR A 265 20.02 -12.86 24.04
CA THR A 265 19.66 -14.23 23.61
C THR A 265 20.48 -14.66 22.40
N LEU A 266 20.67 -13.78 21.41
CA LEU A 266 21.50 -14.06 20.24
C LEU A 266 22.97 -14.30 20.63
N ILE A 267 23.54 -13.44 21.48
CA ILE A 267 24.91 -13.59 21.99
C ILE A 267 25.08 -14.90 22.77
N GLN A 268 24.06 -15.32 23.53
CA GLN A 268 24.10 -16.59 24.24
C GLN A 268 24.09 -17.79 23.27
N THR A 269 23.22 -17.75 22.26
CA THR A 269 23.05 -18.85 21.28
C THR A 269 24.30 -19.05 20.42
N LEU A 270 25.09 -18.00 20.17
CA LEU A 270 26.35 -18.09 19.41
C LEU A 270 27.53 -18.68 20.22
N LYS A 271 27.39 -18.80 21.55
CA LYS A 271 28.43 -19.37 22.43
C LYS A 271 28.26 -20.89 22.62
N GLU A 272 27.15 -21.45 22.18
CA GLU A 272 26.86 -22.90 22.15
C GLU A 272 27.22 -23.49 20.79
#